data_AF-A0A1H4G4V2-F1
#
_entry.id   AF-A0A1H4G4V2-F1
#
_cell.length_a   1.000
_cell.length_b   1.000
_cell.length_c   1.000
_cell.angle_alpha   90.00
_cell.angle_beta   90.00
_cell.angle_gamma   90.00
#
_symmetry.space_group_name_H-M   'P 1'
#
loop_
_entity.id
_entity.type
_entity.pdbx_description
1 polymer ?
#
loop_
_entity_poly.entity_id
_entity_poly.type
_entity_poly.pdbx_seq_one_letter_code
_entity_poly.pdbx_strand_id
1 'polypeptide(L)' 'MTTFESPIGNVPKPGQDVHLVRWVRSADGWSSETLLCTYLGCTSDSWIVDSRGEQVSLARDEWSQFAF' A
#
# COMPACT_ATOMS: atom_id res chain seq x y z
N MET A 1 11.89 -8.09 17.61
CA MET A 1 11.31 -7.92 16.27
C MET A 1 10.80 -9.27 15.82
N THR A 2 9.50 -9.48 15.85
CA THR A 2 8.84 -10.71 15.38
C THR A 2 8.51 -10.53 13.91
N THR A 3 9.18 -11.30 13.06
CA THR A 3 8.86 -11.46 11.64
C THR A 3 7.46 -12.06 11.55
N PHE A 4 6.47 -11.28 11.13
CA PHE A 4 5.16 -11.81 10.79
C PHE A 4 5.25 -12.41 9.38
N GLU A 5 5.28 -13.74 9.29
CA GLU A 5 4.91 -14.45 8.08
C GLU A 5 3.41 -14.25 7.86
N SER A 6 3.07 -13.23 7.07
CA SER A 6 1.69 -13.00 6.64
C SER A 6 1.23 -14.14 5.71
N PRO A 7 -0.06 -14.52 5.75
CA PRO A 7 -0.58 -15.70 5.06
C PRO A 7 -0.36 -15.61 3.55
N ILE A 8 -0.20 -16.77 2.93
CA ILE A 8 -0.02 -17.01 1.49
C ILE A 8 -1.07 -16.21 0.71
N GLY A 9 -0.67 -15.02 0.28
CA GLY A 9 -1.40 -14.08 -0.55
C GLY A 9 -0.35 -13.25 -1.28
N ASN A 10 -0.69 -12.62 -2.40
CA ASN A 10 0.23 -11.90 -3.30
C ASN A 10 0.89 -10.66 -2.64
N VAL A 11 1.64 -10.86 -1.55
CA VAL A 11 2.45 -9.84 -0.92
C VAL A 11 3.59 -9.51 -1.90
N PRO A 12 3.68 -8.25 -2.36
CA PRO A 12 4.73 -7.83 -3.27
C PRO A 12 6.11 -8.11 -2.70
N LYS A 13 7.09 -8.33 -3.59
CA LYS A 13 8.49 -8.42 -3.16
C LYS A 13 9.07 -7.03 -2.95
N PRO A 14 9.95 -6.82 -1.95
CA PRO A 14 10.69 -5.56 -1.83
C PRO A 14 11.38 -5.21 -3.16
N GLY A 15 11.26 -3.96 -3.60
CA GLY A 15 11.73 -3.47 -4.90
C GLY A 15 10.75 -3.65 -6.05
N GLN A 16 9.60 -4.29 -5.84
CA GLN A 16 8.57 -4.42 -6.87
C GLN A 16 7.68 -3.17 -6.90
N ASP A 17 7.31 -2.71 -8.08
CA ASP A 17 6.29 -1.67 -8.22
C ASP A 17 4.90 -2.22 -7.86
N VAL A 18 4.17 -1.42 -7.09
CA VAL A 18 2.83 -1.72 -6.60
C VAL A 18 1.91 -0.55 -6.87
N HIS A 19 0.66 -0.90 -7.14
CA HIS A 19 -0.42 0.06 -7.31
C HIS A 19 -1.31 0.00 -6.08
N LEU A 20 -1.33 1.08 -5.30
CA LEU A 20 -2.20 1.24 -4.15
C LEU A 20 -3.38 2.12 -4.53
N VAL A 21 -4.55 1.81 -3.99
CA VAL A 21 -5.78 2.58 -4.17
C VAL A 21 -6.44 2.82 -2.81
N ARG A 22 -6.95 4.03 -2.61
CA ARG A 22 -7.85 4.35 -1.50
C ARG A 22 -9.11 5.02 -1.99
N TRP A 23 -10.19 4.88 -1.23
CA TRP A 23 -11.45 5.59 -1.48
C TRP A 23 -11.55 6.79 -0.54
N VAL A 24 -11.67 7.97 -1.11
CA VAL A 24 -11.79 9.23 -0.38
C VAL A 24 -13.22 9.73 -0.51
N ARG A 25 -13.83 10.06 0.62
CA ARG A 25 -15.16 10.66 0.65
C ARG A 25 -15.03 12.16 0.37
N SER A 26 -15.68 12.61 -0.69
CA SER A 26 -15.75 14.00 -1.13
C SER A 26 -17.18 14.55 -0.99
N ALA A 27 -17.36 15.86 -1.14
CA ALA A 27 -18.67 16.50 -1.07
C ALA A 27 -19.67 15.93 -2.09
N ASP A 28 -19.18 15.52 -3.26
CA ASP A 28 -19.97 15.00 -4.39
C ASP A 28 -20.07 13.47 -4.41
N GLY A 29 -19.57 12.77 -3.40
CA GLY A 29 -19.62 11.30 -3.31
C GLY A 29 -18.29 10.66 -2.97
N TRP A 30 -17.98 9.54 -3.60
CA TRP A 30 -16.72 8.82 -3.40
C TRP A 30 -15.81 9.00 -4.62
N SER A 31 -14.54 9.32 -4.39
CA SER A 31 -13.49 9.33 -5.38
C SER A 31 -12.42 8.29 -5.04
N SER A 32 -11.77 7.71 -6.04
CA SER A 32 -10.58 6.90 -5.83
C SER A 32 -9.33 7.74 -5.99
N GLU A 33 -8.36 7.53 -5.09
CA GLU A 33 -6.99 8.00 -5.27
C GLU A 33 -6.10 6.80 -5.49
N THR A 34 -5.17 6.93 -6.43
CA THR A 34 -4.21 5.89 -6.77
C THR A 34 -2.79 6.34 -6.56
N LEU A 35 -1.93 5.40 -6.19
CA LEU A 35 -0.51 5.61 -5.99
C LEU A 35 0.29 4.46 -6.60
N LEU A 36 1.14 4.78 -7.56
CA LEU A 36 2.19 3.89 -8.05
C LEU A 36 3.46 4.17 -7.26
N CYS A 37 4.00 3.14 -6.61
CA CYS A 37 5.15 3.25 -5.72
C CYS A 37 5.92 1.93 -5.69
N THR A 38 7.16 1.97 -5.20
CA THR A 38 7.96 0.75 -5.06
C THR A 38 7.79 0.19 -3.65
N TYR A 39 7.39 -1.07 -3.55
CA TYR A 39 7.18 -1.72 -2.25
C TYR A 39 8.51 -1.94 -1.53
N LEU A 40 8.59 -1.54 -0.27
CA LEU A 40 9.77 -1.77 0.59
C LEU A 40 9.46 -2.82 1.67
N GLY A 41 8.22 -2.86 2.15
CA GLY A 41 7.77 -3.79 3.17
C GLY A 41 6.38 -3.43 3.71
N CYS A 42 5.95 -4.12 4.76
CA CYS A 42 4.73 -3.76 5.47
C CYS A 42 4.81 -4.14 6.95
N THR A 43 4.01 -3.47 7.77
CA THR A 43 3.61 -3.91 9.11
C THR A 43 2.18 -4.50 9.05
N SER A 44 1.63 -4.86 10.21
CA SER A 44 0.21 -5.20 10.35
C SER A 44 -0.70 -4.07 9.85
N ASP A 45 -0.28 -2.82 10.06
CA ASP A 45 -1.14 -1.65 9.95
C ASP A 45 -0.71 -0.71 8.81
N SER A 46 0.47 -0.91 8.23
CA SER A 46 1.02 0.03 7.25
C SER A 46 1.76 -0.64 6.11
N TRP A 47 1.58 -0.10 4.90
CA TRP A 47 2.50 -0.27 3.79
C TRP A 47 3.72 0.62 4.02
N ILE A 48 4.90 0.11 3.66
CA ILE A 48 6.13 0.87 3.60
C ILE A 48 6.56 0.86 2.14
N VAL A 49 6.54 2.03 1.50
CA VAL A 49 6.80 2.17 0.07
C VAL A 49 7.76 3.32 -0.19
N ASP A 50 8.51 3.24 -1.28
CA ASP A 50 9.19 4.39 -1.85
C ASP A 50 8.25 5.09 -2.83
N SER A 51 8.01 6.38 -2.59
CA SER A 51 7.35 7.25 -3.54
C SER A 51 8.30 8.37 -3.92
N ARG A 52 8.77 8.34 -5.18
CA ARG A 52 9.63 9.39 -5.75
C ARG A 52 10.94 9.60 -4.96
N GLY A 53 11.51 8.53 -4.40
CA GLY A 53 12.75 8.59 -3.63
C GLY A 53 12.55 8.90 -2.14
N GLU A 54 11.30 9.03 -1.68
CA GLU A 54 10.98 9.18 -0.27
C GLU A 54 10.27 7.93 0.26
N GLN A 55 10.73 7.44 1.42
CA GLN A 55 10.03 6.37 2.13
C GLN A 55 8.77 6.92 2.79
N VAL A 56 7.62 6.41 2.39
CA VAL A 56 6.30 6.78 2.91
C VAL A 56 5.66 5.58 3.60
N SER A 57 5.01 5.85 4.73
CA SER A 57 4.15 4.89 5.41
C SER A 57 2.69 5.20 5.13
N LEU A 58 1.94 4.21 4.63
CA LEU A 58 0.53 4.35 4.26
C LEU A 58 -0.30 3.34 5.03
N ALA A 59 -1.41 3.78 5.62
CA ALA A 59 -2.26 2.91 6.43
C ALA A 59 -2.93 1.81 5.57
N ARG A 60 -2.92 0.55 6.03
CA ARG A 60 -3.46 -0.60 5.29
C ARG A 60 -4.98 -0.69 5.31
N ASP A 61 -5.63 -0.03 6.26
CA ASP A 61 -7.08 0.11 6.34
C ASP A 61 -7.61 1.18 5.36
N GLU A 62 -6.78 2.18 5.02
CA GLU A 62 -7.11 3.17 3.99
C GLU A 62 -6.68 2.73 2.58
N TRP A 63 -5.47 2.19 2.44
CA TRP A 63 -4.85 1.85 1.17
C TRP A 63 -4.87 0.35 0.91
N SER A 64 -5.48 -0.05 -0.19
CA SER A 64 -5.53 -1.43 -0.66
C SER A 64 -4.63 -1.61 -1.89
N GLN A 65 -4.02 -2.78 -2.03
CA GLN A 65 -3.32 -3.14 -3.26
C GLN A 65 -4.34 -3.40 -4.37
N PHE A 66 -4.16 -2.70 -5.50
CA PHE A 66 -4.92 -2.96 -6.71
C PHE A 66 -4.26 -4.14 -7.45
N ALA A 67 -4.79 -5.35 -7.21
CA ALA A 67 -4.37 -6.56 -7.91
C ALA A 67 -5.32 -6.86 -9.07
N PHE A 68 -4.77 -7.03 -10.26
CA PHE A 68 -5.49 -7.54 -11.45
C PHE A 68 -5.51 -9.06 -11.46
#